data_AF-A0A1J6HAU5-F1
#
_entry.id   AF-A0A1J6HAU5-F1
#
_cell.length_a   1.000
_cell.length_b   1.000
_cell.length_c   1.000
_cell.angle_alpha   90.00
_cell.angle_beta   90.00
_cell.angle_gamma   90.00
#
_symmetry.space_group_name_H-M   'P 1'
#
loop_
_entity.id
_entity.type
_entity.pdbx_description
1 polymer ?
#
loop_
_entity_poly.entity_id
_entity_poly.type
_entity_poly.pdbx_seq_one_letter_code
_entity_poly.pdbx_strand_id
1 'polypeptide(L)'
;MNKTTFFAYARRAPFGGRLSQAQVDGTSAILAEAERRGLPDGQTAYVLATAFHETGGKMQPIEENLNYTTAWKGSGGEFVPLDASAVVAISDAVLAHVSSCFATEAQVLDCIEAGAITTVEQVDAAFAA
;
A
#
# COMPACT_ATOMS: atom_id res chain seq x y z
N MET A 1 -21.94 -6.57 -16.52
CA MET A 1 -22.81 -6.67 -15.30
C MET A 1 -23.95 -5.66 -15.38
N ASN A 2 -25.17 -5.97 -14.90
CA ASN A 2 -26.26 -4.98 -14.85
C ASN A 2 -26.12 -4.06 -13.62
N LYS A 3 -25.71 -2.80 -13.85
CA LYS A 3 -25.47 -1.81 -12.78
C LYS A 3 -26.73 -1.46 -11.98
N THR A 4 -27.89 -1.39 -12.62
CA THR A 4 -29.17 -1.11 -11.94
C THR A 4 -29.50 -2.17 -10.91
N THR A 5 -29.40 -3.45 -11.31
CA THR A 5 -29.61 -4.58 -10.41
C THR A 5 -28.57 -4.60 -9.30
N PHE A 6 -27.29 -4.43 -9.64
CA PHE A 6 -26.19 -4.39 -8.68
C PHE A 6 -26.44 -3.33 -7.58
N PHE A 7 -26.69 -2.08 -7.96
CA PHE A 7 -26.89 -1.00 -6.98
C PHE A 7 -28.21 -1.15 -6.21
N ALA A 8 -29.23 -1.79 -6.77
CA ALA A 8 -30.45 -2.12 -6.03
C ALA A 8 -30.18 -3.08 -4.86
N TYR A 9 -29.32 -4.08 -5.06
CA TYR A 9 -28.88 -4.99 -3.99
C TYR A 9 -27.88 -4.31 -3.04
N ALA A 10 -26.83 -3.68 -3.59
CA ALA A 10 -25.78 -3.02 -2.81
C ALA A 10 -26.37 -1.98 -1.84
N ARG A 11 -27.35 -1.19 -2.29
CA ARG A 11 -28.03 -0.20 -1.46
C ARG A 11 -28.62 -0.81 -0.19
N ARG A 12 -29.18 -2.03 -0.26
CA ARG A 12 -29.74 -2.71 0.92
C ARG A 12 -28.63 -3.20 1.84
N ALA A 13 -27.66 -3.90 1.28
CA ALA A 13 -26.45 -4.36 1.95
C ALA A 13 -25.32 -4.44 0.91
N PRO A 14 -24.10 -3.94 1.22
CA PRO A 14 -23.62 -3.57 2.56
C PRO A 14 -23.90 -2.11 2.98
N PHE A 15 -24.51 -1.27 2.13
CA PHE A 15 -24.59 0.19 2.38
C PHE A 15 -25.72 0.65 3.34
N GLY A 16 -26.51 -0.27 3.90
CA GLY A 16 -27.44 0.05 4.99
C GLY A 16 -28.67 0.88 4.60
N GLY A 17 -29.09 0.83 3.35
CA GLY A 17 -30.36 1.37 2.84
C GLY A 17 -30.23 2.62 1.97
N ARG A 18 -29.09 3.32 1.98
CA ARG A 18 -28.87 4.53 1.17
C ARG A 18 -27.47 4.51 0.57
N LEU A 19 -27.32 5.17 -0.56
CA LEU A 19 -26.04 5.40 -1.23
C LEU A 19 -25.90 6.90 -1.48
N SER A 20 -24.75 7.46 -1.13
CA SER A 20 -24.35 8.78 -1.59
C SER A 20 -23.90 8.72 -3.06
N GLN A 21 -23.90 9.86 -3.75
CA GLN A 21 -23.39 9.91 -5.12
C GLN A 21 -21.91 9.52 -5.18
N ALA A 22 -21.10 9.97 -4.21
CA ALA A 22 -19.70 9.57 -4.12
C ALA A 22 -19.51 8.05 -3.98
N GLN A 23 -20.36 7.37 -3.22
CA GLN A 23 -20.32 5.91 -3.12
C GLN A 23 -20.66 5.24 -4.46
N VAL A 24 -21.64 5.78 -5.20
CA VAL A 24 -22.01 5.30 -6.54
C VAL A 24 -20.86 5.50 -7.52
N ASP A 25 -20.23 6.67 -7.51
CA ASP A 25 -19.16 7.04 -8.44
C ASP A 25 -17.93 6.14 -8.25
N GLY A 26 -17.46 6.00 -7.01
CA GLY A 26 -16.28 5.16 -6.73
C GLY A 26 -16.54 3.67 -6.96
N THR A 27 -17.72 3.17 -6.58
CA THR A 27 -18.11 1.78 -6.89
C THR A 27 -18.19 1.57 -8.41
N SER A 28 -18.72 2.54 -9.16
CA SER A 28 -18.82 2.47 -10.61
C SER A 28 -17.45 2.49 -11.29
N ALA A 29 -16.49 3.23 -10.76
CA ALA A 29 -15.12 3.25 -11.26
C ALA A 29 -14.45 1.88 -11.11
N ILE A 30 -14.58 1.24 -9.94
CA ILE A 30 -14.05 -0.11 -9.69
C ILE A 30 -14.69 -1.13 -10.63
N LEU A 31 -16.03 -1.09 -10.78
CA LEU A 31 -16.74 -1.98 -11.70
C LEU A 31 -16.30 -1.80 -13.16
N ALA A 32 -16.08 -0.56 -13.60
CA ALA A 32 -15.62 -0.27 -14.95
C ALA A 32 -14.20 -0.81 -15.19
N GLU A 33 -13.31 -0.66 -14.21
CA GLU A 33 -11.94 -1.20 -14.30
C GLU A 33 -11.92 -2.74 -14.26
N ALA A 34 -12.77 -3.35 -13.43
CA ALA A 34 -12.93 -4.80 -13.38
C ALA A 34 -13.43 -5.37 -14.72
N GLU A 35 -14.41 -4.71 -15.33
CA GLU A 35 -14.92 -5.06 -16.67
C GLU A 35 -13.84 -4.87 -17.74
N ARG A 36 -13.10 -3.75 -17.71
CA ARG A 36 -12.00 -3.48 -18.64
C ARG A 36 -10.92 -4.56 -18.61
N ARG A 37 -10.65 -5.12 -17.44
CA ARG A 37 -9.66 -6.20 -17.25
C ARG A 37 -10.26 -7.61 -17.36
N GLY A 38 -11.57 -7.74 -17.56
CA GLY A 38 -12.25 -9.04 -17.65
C GLY A 38 -12.18 -9.86 -16.36
N LEU A 39 -12.21 -9.21 -15.19
CA LEU A 39 -12.16 -9.92 -13.91
C LEU A 39 -13.41 -10.80 -13.75
N PRO A 40 -13.25 -12.06 -13.29
CA PRO A 40 -14.38 -12.87 -12.85
C PRO A 40 -15.16 -12.20 -11.73
N ASP A 41 -16.47 -12.46 -11.65
CA ASP A 41 -17.36 -11.84 -10.65
C ASP A 41 -16.87 -12.03 -9.20
N GLY A 42 -16.32 -13.21 -8.87
CA GLY A 42 -15.77 -13.47 -7.54
C GLY A 42 -14.58 -12.59 -7.18
N GLN A 43 -13.70 -12.29 -8.14
CA GLN A 43 -12.57 -11.39 -7.92
C GLN A 43 -13.05 -9.93 -7.85
N THR A 44 -14.02 -9.55 -8.68
CA THR A 44 -14.65 -8.23 -8.63
C THR A 44 -15.31 -7.99 -7.27
N ALA A 45 -16.03 -8.98 -6.74
CA ALA A 45 -16.63 -8.92 -5.42
C ALA A 45 -15.57 -8.78 -4.31
N TYR A 46 -14.45 -9.49 -4.41
CA TYR A 46 -13.33 -9.36 -3.48
C TYR A 46 -12.75 -7.94 -3.50
N VAL A 47 -12.44 -7.38 -4.68
CA VAL A 47 -11.91 -6.01 -4.81
C VAL A 47 -12.86 -4.99 -4.21
N LEU A 48 -14.16 -5.11 -4.48
CA LEU A 48 -15.19 -4.23 -3.92
C LEU A 48 -15.30 -4.36 -2.40
N ALA A 49 -15.23 -5.58 -1.85
CA ALA A 49 -15.25 -5.82 -0.42
C ALA A 49 -14.03 -5.20 0.27
N THR A 50 -12.84 -5.38 -0.29
CA THR A 50 -11.61 -4.76 0.21
C THR A 50 -11.75 -3.23 0.21
N ALA A 51 -12.11 -2.63 -0.92
CA ALA A 51 -12.30 -1.18 -1.00
C ALA A 51 -13.36 -0.68 0.00
N PHE A 52 -14.46 -1.42 0.20
CA PHE A 52 -15.48 -1.09 1.18
C PHE A 52 -14.93 -1.11 2.60
N HIS A 53 -14.18 -2.14 2.99
CA HIS A 53 -13.60 -2.25 4.33
C HIS A 53 -12.52 -1.19 4.59
N GLU A 54 -11.56 -1.04 3.66
CA GLU A 54 -10.44 -0.08 3.79
C GLU A 54 -10.93 1.37 3.82
N THR A 55 -12.00 1.69 3.09
CA THR A 55 -12.56 3.04 3.05
C THR A 55 -13.68 3.27 4.08
N GLY A 56 -13.91 2.33 5.01
CA GLY A 56 -15.03 2.42 5.96
C GLY A 56 -16.39 2.66 5.28
N GLY A 57 -16.59 2.07 4.10
CA GLY A 57 -17.80 2.18 3.28
C GLY A 57 -17.94 3.48 2.49
N LYS A 58 -16.97 4.39 2.51
CA LYS A 58 -17.03 5.65 1.72
C LYS A 58 -16.91 5.39 0.22
N MET A 59 -16.23 4.31 -0.17
CA MET A 59 -15.91 3.97 -1.57
C MET A 59 -15.26 5.14 -2.31
N GLN A 60 -14.39 5.86 -1.61
CA GLN A 60 -13.58 6.96 -2.12
C GLN A 60 -12.18 6.82 -1.54
N PRO A 61 -11.13 7.29 -2.24
CA PRO A 61 -9.81 7.40 -1.64
C PRO A 61 -9.90 8.13 -0.29
N ILE A 62 -9.30 7.53 0.73
CA ILE A 62 -9.18 8.16 2.04
C ILE A 62 -7.73 8.55 2.20
N GLU A 63 -7.52 9.83 2.47
CA GLU A 63 -6.25 10.29 2.99
C GLU A 63 -6.16 9.87 4.45
N GLU A 64 -5.12 9.12 4.81
CA GLU A 64 -4.86 8.77 6.19
C GLU A 64 -4.68 10.06 7.01
N ASN A 65 -5.33 10.10 8.17
CA ASN A 65 -5.23 11.27 9.03
C ASN A 65 -3.81 11.35 9.63
N LEU A 66 -2.98 12.23 9.08
CA LEU A 66 -1.64 12.54 9.59
C LEU A 66 -1.65 13.53 10.77
N ASN A 67 -2.80 13.72 11.44
CA ASN A 67 -2.88 14.50 12.66
C ASN A 67 -2.97 13.58 13.88
N TYR A 68 -1.86 12.92 14.18
CA TYR A 68 -1.69 12.12 15.39
C TYR A 68 -0.29 12.30 15.99
N THR A 69 -0.17 11.91 17.25
CA THR A 69 1.12 11.70 17.91
C THR A 69 1.14 10.30 18.51
N THR A 70 2.28 9.63 18.39
CA THR A 70 2.55 8.32 18.99
C THR A 70 3.90 8.36 19.71
N ALA A 71 4.12 7.49 20.69
CA ALA A 71 5.38 7.44 21.42
C ALA A 71 6.11 6.14 21.11
N TRP A 72 7.29 6.21 20.50
CA TRP A 72 8.09 5.04 20.13
C TRP A 72 9.30 4.90 21.04
N LYS A 73 9.65 3.66 21.39
CA LYS A 73 10.80 3.40 22.28
C LYS A 73 12.10 3.53 21.49
N GLY A 74 12.95 4.48 21.88
CA GLY A 74 14.29 4.66 21.35
C GLY A 74 15.27 3.59 21.85
N SER A 75 16.45 3.55 21.25
CA SER A 75 17.50 2.57 21.58
C SER A 75 18.06 2.73 23.01
N GLY A 76 17.95 3.92 23.61
CA GLY A 76 18.29 4.17 25.01
C GLY A 76 17.19 3.73 26.00
N GLY A 77 16.04 3.29 25.49
CA GLY A 77 14.91 2.83 26.29
C GLY A 77 13.88 3.91 26.65
N GLU A 78 14.15 5.17 26.34
CA GLU A 78 13.20 6.28 26.42
C GLU A 78 12.07 6.16 25.39
N PHE A 79 10.90 6.72 25.70
CA PHE A 79 9.83 6.88 24.72
C PHE A 79 9.91 8.28 24.09
N VAL A 80 10.03 8.34 22.77
CA VAL A 80 10.12 9.56 21.98
C VAL A 80 8.77 9.84 21.34
N PRO A 81 8.14 11.01 21.59
CA PRO A 81 6.92 11.39 20.90
C PRO A 81 7.23 11.75 19.44
N LEU A 82 6.45 11.19 18.53
CA LEU A 82 6.53 11.39 17.10
C LEU A 82 5.17 11.81 16.58
N ASP A 83 5.11 12.94 15.87
CA ASP A 83 3.93 13.25 15.06
C ASP A 83 3.92 12.42 13.78
N ALA A 84 2.82 12.46 13.03
CA ALA A 84 2.70 11.69 11.81
C ALA A 84 3.76 12.06 10.75
N SER A 85 4.20 13.32 10.70
CA SER A 85 5.22 13.76 9.75
C SER A 85 6.57 13.10 10.05
N ALA A 86 6.92 12.98 11.33
CA ALA A 86 8.11 12.28 11.78
C ALA A 86 8.01 10.77 11.49
N VAL A 87 6.83 10.15 11.66
CA VAL A 87 6.62 8.74 11.32
C VAL A 87 6.77 8.51 9.80
N VAL A 88 6.22 9.39 8.96
CA VAL A 88 6.38 9.31 7.49
C VAL A 88 7.86 9.47 7.11
N ALA A 89 8.58 10.43 7.68
CA ALA A 89 10.01 10.61 7.41
C ALA A 89 10.83 9.36 7.79
N ILE A 90 10.50 8.69 8.89
CA ILE A 90 11.12 7.42 9.27
C ILE A 90 10.78 6.32 8.24
N SER A 91 9.53 6.22 7.81
CA SER A 91 9.11 5.27 6.78
C SER A 91 9.89 5.47 5.48
N ASP A 92 10.02 6.71 5.02
CA ASP A 92 10.77 7.05 3.81
C ASP A 92 12.25 6.71 3.94
N ALA A 93 12.86 6.98 5.10
CA ALA A 93 14.26 6.63 5.36
C ALA A 93 14.49 5.10 5.36
N VAL A 94 13.59 4.34 5.96
CA VAL A 94 13.64 2.86 5.96
C VAL A 94 13.48 2.34 4.53
N LEU A 95 12.52 2.86 3.76
CA LEU A 95 12.31 2.47 2.37
C LEU A 95 13.52 2.77 1.50
N ALA A 96 14.13 3.96 1.66
CA ALA A 96 15.34 4.34 0.95
C ALA A 96 16.50 3.41 1.28
N HIS A 97 16.70 3.07 2.56
CA HIS A 97 17.72 2.12 2.97
C HIS A 97 17.50 0.73 2.35
N VAL A 98 16.29 0.19 2.43
CA VAL A 98 15.96 -1.12 1.81
C VAL A 98 16.19 -1.08 0.30
N SER A 99 15.77 -0.02 -0.38
CA SER A 99 16.01 0.16 -1.81
C SER A 99 17.51 0.21 -2.13
N SER A 100 18.32 0.85 -1.29
CA SER A 100 19.78 0.89 -1.48
C SER A 100 20.41 -0.49 -1.34
N CYS A 101 19.95 -1.32 -0.40
CA CYS A 101 20.45 -2.68 -0.24
C CYS A 101 20.23 -3.54 -1.49
N PHE A 102 19.03 -3.47 -2.09
CA PHE A 102 18.75 -4.21 -3.33
C PHE A 102 19.54 -3.68 -4.53
N ALA A 103 19.77 -2.36 -4.60
CA ALA A 103 20.59 -1.78 -5.65
C ALA A 103 22.06 -2.24 -5.53
N THR A 104 22.61 -2.23 -4.31
CA THR A 104 23.96 -2.73 -4.04
C THR A 104 24.05 -4.23 -4.33
N GLU A 105 23.05 -5.03 -3.96
CA GLU A 105 22.99 -6.46 -4.28
C GLU A 105 23.07 -6.70 -5.79
N ALA A 106 22.26 -6.00 -6.58
CA ALA A 106 22.28 -6.12 -8.05
C ALA A 106 23.66 -5.79 -8.62
N GLN A 107 24.30 -4.72 -8.14
CA GLN A 107 25.66 -4.36 -8.56
C GLN A 107 26.70 -5.41 -8.18
N VAL A 108 26.62 -5.97 -6.96
CA VAL A 108 27.55 -7.00 -6.49
C VAL A 108 27.41 -8.26 -7.32
N LEU A 109 26.19 -8.67 -7.67
CA LEU A 109 25.94 -9.81 -8.57
C LEU A 109 26.61 -9.61 -9.93
N ASP A 110 26.39 -8.47 -10.58
CA ASP A 110 27.03 -8.13 -11.86
C ASP A 110 28.57 -8.17 -11.75
N CYS A 111 29.12 -7.69 -10.63
CA CYS A 111 30.56 -7.68 -10.38
C CYS A 111 31.14 -9.09 -10.14
N ILE A 112 30.37 -10.00 -9.52
CA ILE A 112 30.76 -11.41 -9.36
C ILE A 112 30.77 -12.11 -10.71
N GLU A 113 29.73 -11.93 -11.52
CA GLU A 113 29.64 -12.51 -12.86
C GLU A 113 30.77 -12.02 -13.78
N ALA A 114 31.16 -10.75 -13.65
CA ALA A 114 32.30 -10.18 -14.35
C ALA A 114 33.68 -10.61 -13.79
N GLY A 115 33.71 -11.34 -12.66
CA GLY A 115 34.95 -11.73 -11.97
C GLY A 115 35.69 -10.59 -11.26
N ALA A 116 35.04 -9.44 -11.07
CA ALA A 116 35.59 -8.29 -10.35
C ALA A 116 35.51 -8.45 -8.83
N ILE A 117 34.46 -9.11 -8.33
CA ILE A 117 34.33 -9.56 -6.94
C ILE A 117 34.56 -11.07 -6.91
N THR A 118 35.48 -11.51 -6.06
CA THR A 118 35.91 -12.91 -5.95
C THR A 118 36.01 -13.40 -4.51
N THR A 119 35.86 -12.51 -3.52
CA THR A 119 35.93 -12.87 -2.09
C THR A 119 34.77 -12.28 -1.30
N VAL A 120 34.48 -12.86 -0.12
CA VAL A 120 33.42 -12.39 0.78
C VAL A 120 33.75 -11.01 1.34
N GLU A 121 35.03 -10.73 1.61
CA GLU A 121 35.46 -9.42 2.11
C GLU A 121 35.18 -8.29 1.10
N GLN A 122 35.23 -8.58 -0.19
CA GLN A 122 34.86 -7.62 -1.25
C GLN A 122 33.36 -7.39 -1.32
N VAL A 123 32.54 -8.42 -1.02
CA VAL A 123 31.08 -8.27 -0.86
C VAL A 123 30.77 -7.41 0.36
N ASP A 124 31.37 -7.72 1.51
CA ASP A 124 31.17 -6.95 2.75
C ASP A 124 31.57 -5.48 2.57
N ALA A 125 32.68 -5.22 1.87
CA ALA A 125 33.13 -3.87 1.55
C ALA A 125 32.12 -3.10 0.67
N ALA A 126 31.41 -3.78 -0.24
CA ALA A 126 30.40 -3.15 -1.08
C ALA A 126 29.13 -2.73 -0.29
N PHE A 127 28.76 -3.49 0.75
CA PHE A 127 27.61 -3.18 1.62
C PHE A 127 27.95 -2.24 2.79
N ALA A 128 29.23 -1.98 3.04
CA ALA A 128 29.68 -1.06 4.08
C ALA A 128 29.76 0.42 3.62
N ALA A 129 29.58 0.68 2.31
CA ALA A 129 29.62 2.01 1.69
C ALA A 129 28.23 2.67 1.67
#